data_AF-A0A2M8NFP3-F1
#
_entry.id   AF-A0A2M8NFP3-F1
#
_cell.length_a   1.000
_cell.length_b   1.000
_cell.length_c   1.000
_cell.angle_alpha   90.00
_cell.angle_beta   90.00
_cell.angle_gamma   90.00
#
_symmetry.space_group_name_H-M   'P 1'
#
loop_
_entity.id
_entity.type
_entity.pdbx_description
1 polymer ?
#
loop_
_entity_poly.entity_id
_entity_poly.type
_entity_poly.pdbx_seq_one_letter_code
_entity_poly.pdbx_strand_id
1 'polypeptide(L)'
;ARDLQVRPLTQTPVGAMLIVHLLYDARDAMGANAVNTAVEYLAPRIESITGGRAHLRILSNLTDQRKARAEGVIPLSALADDPAEAGRTARGIIEAWAFADADPYRAATHNKGIMNGIDAVVIATGNDWRAVEAGAHAYAARDGQYRSLTRYWIDEAEMLHGWIELPLAVG
;
A
#
# COMPACT_ATOMS: atom_id res chain seq x y z
N ALA A 1 -8.64 -4.51 -19.96
CA ALA A 1 -9.57 -4.40 -18.82
C ALA A 1 -9.94 -5.79 -18.33
N ARG A 2 -9.96 -6.00 -17.01
CA ARG A 2 -10.27 -7.29 -16.39
C ARG A 2 -11.69 -7.31 -15.83
N ASP A 3 -12.14 -6.21 -15.24
CA ASP A 3 -13.44 -6.12 -14.58
C ASP A 3 -13.85 -4.65 -14.35
N LEU A 4 -15.09 -4.43 -13.90
CA LEU A 4 -15.65 -3.14 -13.48
C LEU A 4 -16.27 -3.28 -12.09
N GLN A 5 -15.91 -2.39 -11.17
CA GLN A 5 -16.55 -2.28 -9.87
C GLN A 5 -17.33 -0.98 -9.77
N VAL A 6 -18.52 -1.04 -9.18
CA VAL A 6 -19.40 0.13 -9.02
C VAL A 6 -19.63 0.38 -7.54
N ARG A 7 -19.38 1.60 -7.10
CA ARG A 7 -19.52 2.01 -5.70
C ARG A 7 -20.37 3.27 -5.60
N PRO A 8 -21.63 3.16 -5.17
CA PRO A 8 -22.45 4.34 -4.91
C PRO A 8 -22.02 5.01 -3.59
N LEU A 9 -21.89 6.33 -3.59
CA LEU A 9 -21.85 7.17 -2.40
C LEU A 9 -23.18 7.89 -2.29
N THR A 10 -24.06 7.40 -1.42
CA THR A 10 -25.44 7.89 -1.32
C THR A 10 -25.55 9.21 -0.57
N GLN A 11 -24.60 9.51 0.32
CA GLN A 11 -24.59 10.72 1.15
C GLN A 11 -23.23 11.39 1.06
N THR A 12 -23.17 12.50 0.32
CA THR A 12 -22.04 13.43 0.34
C THR A 12 -22.56 14.85 0.54
N PRO A 13 -21.71 15.83 0.92
CA PRO A 13 -22.13 17.22 1.06
C PRO A 13 -22.76 17.85 -0.19
N VAL A 14 -22.58 17.24 -1.37
CA VAL A 14 -23.09 17.73 -2.66
C VAL A 14 -24.06 16.76 -3.35
N GLY A 15 -24.60 15.79 -2.60
CA GLY A 15 -25.54 14.78 -3.10
C GLY A 15 -24.88 13.46 -3.49
N ALA A 16 -25.64 12.57 -4.12
CA ALA A 16 -25.17 11.22 -4.44
C ALA A 16 -24.12 11.24 -5.57
N MET A 17 -23.12 10.36 -5.46
CA MET A 17 -22.11 10.13 -6.49
C MET A 17 -22.05 8.64 -6.85
N LEU A 18 -21.79 8.34 -8.12
CA LEU A 18 -21.52 6.98 -8.58
C LEU A 18 -20.06 6.87 -9.01
N ILE A 19 -19.32 5.98 -8.37
CA ILE A 19 -17.91 5.73 -8.69
C ILE A 19 -17.85 4.42 -9.46
N VAL A 20 -17.20 4.45 -10.62
CA VAL A 20 -16.96 3.27 -11.44
C VAL A 20 -15.46 3.06 -11.54
N HIS A 21 -14.96 1.98 -10.94
CA HIS A 21 -13.56 1.58 -11.03
C HIS A 21 -13.38 0.59 -12.18
N LEU A 22 -12.47 0.92 -13.10
CA LEU A 22 -11.98 0.00 -14.11
C LEU A 22 -10.80 -0.78 -13.57
N LEU A 23 -10.95 -2.09 -13.38
CA LEU A 23 -9.82 -2.95 -13.03
C LEU A 23 -9.01 -3.22 -14.29
N TYR A 24 -7.79 -2.71 -14.33
CA TYR A 24 -6.97 -2.67 -15.52
C TYR A 24 -5.61 -3.31 -15.26
N ASP A 25 -5.24 -4.27 -16.12
CA ASP A 25 -3.93 -4.92 -16.11
C ASP A 25 -2.98 -4.13 -17.01
N ALA A 26 -2.13 -3.31 -16.39
CA ALA A 26 -1.18 -2.42 -17.07
C ALA A 26 0.13 -3.11 -17.47
N ARG A 27 0.27 -4.41 -17.21
CA ARG A 27 1.48 -5.19 -17.48
C ARG A 27 2.70 -4.55 -16.84
N ASP A 28 3.74 -4.30 -17.62
CA ASP A 28 5.03 -3.77 -17.16
C ASP A 28 5.01 -2.26 -16.95
N ALA A 29 3.94 -1.56 -17.35
CA ALA A 29 3.84 -0.13 -17.10
C ALA A 29 3.33 0.16 -15.68
N MET A 30 3.70 1.32 -15.13
CA MET A 30 3.03 1.88 -13.95
C MET A 30 1.51 2.02 -14.19
N GLY A 31 1.13 2.48 -15.39
CA GLY A 31 -0.24 2.33 -15.92
C GLY A 31 -1.13 3.58 -15.86
N ALA A 32 -0.68 4.70 -15.29
CA ALA A 32 -1.49 5.91 -15.16
C ALA A 32 -2.11 6.39 -16.48
N ASN A 33 -1.29 6.60 -17.52
CA ASN A 33 -1.77 7.09 -18.81
C ASN A 33 -2.71 6.08 -19.48
N ALA A 34 -2.38 4.80 -19.44
CA ALA A 34 -3.20 3.74 -20.04
C ALA A 34 -4.59 3.66 -19.38
N VAL A 35 -4.66 3.77 -18.05
CA VAL A 35 -5.91 3.78 -17.32
C VAL A 35 -6.73 5.04 -17.62
N ASN A 36 -6.11 6.22 -17.57
CA ASN A 36 -6.79 7.49 -17.84
C ASN A 36 -7.43 7.52 -19.22
N THR A 37 -6.67 7.15 -20.27
CA THR A 37 -7.21 7.06 -21.63
C THR A 37 -8.37 6.07 -21.73
N ALA A 38 -8.27 4.92 -21.04
CA ALA A 38 -9.34 3.93 -21.04
C ALA A 38 -10.62 4.46 -20.36
N VAL A 39 -10.51 5.15 -19.23
CA VAL A 39 -11.69 5.70 -18.53
C VAL A 39 -12.27 6.94 -19.25
N GLU A 40 -11.45 7.71 -19.95
CA GLU A 40 -11.92 8.76 -20.86
C GLU A 40 -12.78 8.19 -21.99
N TYR A 41 -12.31 7.10 -22.61
CA TYR A 41 -13.06 6.40 -23.65
C TYR A 41 -14.38 5.82 -23.15
N LEU A 42 -14.41 5.31 -21.91
CA LEU A 42 -15.62 4.71 -21.33
C LEU A 42 -16.67 5.73 -20.87
N ALA A 43 -16.26 6.98 -20.57
CA ALA A 43 -17.13 7.96 -19.94
C ALA A 43 -18.44 8.24 -20.70
N PRO A 44 -18.45 8.49 -22.03
CA PRO A 44 -19.69 8.76 -22.76
C PRO A 44 -20.71 7.61 -22.67
N ARG A 45 -20.22 6.36 -22.65
CA ARG A 45 -21.09 5.18 -22.51
C ARG A 45 -21.69 5.09 -21.11
N ILE A 46 -20.91 5.38 -20.08
CA ILE A 46 -21.39 5.39 -18.68
C ILE A 46 -22.44 6.50 -18.51
N GLU A 47 -22.21 7.69 -19.07
CA GLU A 47 -23.19 8.80 -19.04
C GLU A 47 -24.50 8.39 -19.73
N SER A 48 -24.43 7.77 -20.91
CA SER A 48 -25.61 7.30 -21.63
C SER A 48 -26.41 6.23 -20.86
N ILE A 49 -25.75 5.36 -20.10
CA ILE A 49 -26.42 4.31 -19.31
C ILE A 49 -27.06 4.88 -18.05
N THR A 50 -26.37 5.80 -17.39
CA THR A 50 -26.76 6.31 -16.07
C THR A 50 -27.64 7.55 -16.13
N GLY A 51 -27.64 8.27 -17.25
CA GLY A 51 -28.21 9.62 -17.37
C GLY A 51 -27.44 10.68 -16.56
N GLY A 52 -26.30 10.32 -15.98
CA GLY A 52 -25.46 11.21 -15.18
C GLY A 52 -24.40 11.94 -16.01
N ARG A 53 -23.55 12.70 -15.31
CA ARG A 53 -22.37 13.38 -15.87
C ARG A 53 -21.09 12.81 -15.28
N ALA A 54 -20.16 12.40 -16.14
CA ALA A 54 -18.83 11.97 -15.75
C ALA A 54 -17.94 13.20 -15.47
N HIS A 55 -17.45 13.29 -14.24
CA HIS A 55 -16.60 14.39 -13.77
C HIS A 55 -15.12 14.09 -13.89
N LEU A 56 -14.64 13.13 -13.08
CA LEU A 56 -13.25 12.73 -13.03
C LEU A 56 -13.07 11.39 -13.76
N ARG A 57 -12.00 11.31 -14.55
CA ARG A 57 -11.60 10.17 -15.37
C ARG A 57 -10.12 9.93 -15.10
N ILE A 58 -9.83 9.41 -13.91
CA ILE A 58 -8.51 9.45 -13.33
C ILE A 58 -8.22 8.14 -12.60
N LEU A 59 -6.97 7.67 -12.63
CA LEU A 59 -6.53 6.55 -11.81
C LEU A 59 -6.66 6.85 -10.31
N SER A 60 -6.65 5.78 -9.52
CA SER A 60 -6.41 5.83 -8.07
C SER A 60 -4.95 5.49 -7.79
N ASN A 61 -4.26 6.30 -6.96
CA ASN A 61 -2.93 5.92 -6.43
C ASN A 61 -3.02 4.94 -5.25
N LEU A 62 -4.19 4.80 -4.63
CA LEU A 62 -4.48 3.65 -3.77
C LEU A 62 -4.67 2.42 -4.67
N THR A 63 -3.55 1.77 -5.00
CA THR A 63 -3.46 0.61 -5.90
C THR A 63 -3.48 -0.70 -5.10
N ASP A 64 -4.47 -0.85 -4.22
CA ASP A 64 -4.60 -1.97 -3.26
C ASP A 64 -4.80 -3.36 -3.91
N GLN A 65 -5.06 -3.42 -5.22
CA GLN A 65 -5.08 -4.64 -6.02
C GLN A 65 -3.75 -4.95 -6.73
N ARG A 66 -2.77 -4.05 -6.66
CA ARG A 66 -1.41 -4.21 -7.21
C ARG A 66 -0.39 -4.13 -6.07
N LYS A 67 -0.25 -5.24 -5.34
CA LYS A 67 0.57 -5.32 -4.12
C LYS A 67 1.84 -6.12 -4.33
N ALA A 68 2.90 -5.69 -3.67
CA ALA A 68 4.13 -6.46 -3.50
C ALA A 68 4.20 -7.00 -2.07
N ARG A 69 4.85 -8.16 -1.89
CA ARG A 69 5.06 -8.80 -0.60
C ARG A 69 6.52 -9.21 -0.46
N ALA A 70 7.05 -9.08 0.74
CA ALA A 70 8.35 -9.64 1.09
C ALA A 70 8.32 -10.20 2.52
N GLU A 71 9.15 -11.21 2.75
CA GLU A 71 9.32 -11.87 4.04
C GLU A 71 10.81 -12.13 4.26
N GLY A 72 11.26 -11.94 5.50
CA GLY A 72 12.62 -12.22 5.93
C GLY A 72 12.59 -12.95 7.26
N VAL A 73 13.49 -13.91 7.42
CA VAL A 73 13.61 -14.74 8.61
C VAL A 73 15.06 -14.72 9.09
N ILE A 74 15.27 -14.42 10.36
CA ILE A 74 16.59 -14.30 10.98
C ILE A 74 16.62 -15.21 12.22
N PRO A 75 17.52 -16.21 12.30
CA PRO A 75 17.68 -16.98 13.53
C PRO A 75 18.14 -16.06 14.66
N LEU A 76 17.62 -16.23 15.88
CA LEU A 76 17.98 -15.35 17.00
C LEU A 76 19.50 -15.34 17.24
N SER A 77 20.15 -16.48 17.05
CA SER A 77 21.62 -16.61 17.16
C SER A 77 22.42 -15.73 16.17
N ALA A 78 21.80 -15.18 15.13
CA ALA A 78 22.44 -14.23 14.22
C ALA A 78 22.31 -12.77 14.66
N LEU A 79 21.52 -12.49 15.72
CA LEU A 79 21.34 -11.14 16.24
C LEU A 79 22.45 -10.72 17.21
N ALA A 80 23.04 -11.68 17.93
CA ALA A 80 24.18 -11.48 18.82
C ALA A 80 24.84 -12.82 19.16
N ASP A 81 26.12 -12.79 19.55
CA ASP A 81 26.86 -13.98 19.99
C ASP A 81 26.36 -14.53 21.34
N ASP A 82 25.93 -13.67 22.26
CA ASP A 82 25.31 -14.06 23.53
C ASP A 82 23.82 -14.38 23.33
N PRO A 83 23.34 -15.60 23.63
CA PRO A 83 21.93 -15.97 23.48
C PRO A 83 20.97 -15.07 24.27
N ALA A 84 21.37 -14.61 25.45
CA ALA A 84 20.53 -13.73 26.25
C ALA A 84 20.39 -12.34 25.62
N GLU A 85 21.47 -11.81 25.03
CA GLU A 85 21.44 -10.58 24.23
C GLU A 85 20.63 -10.72 22.95
N ALA A 86 20.80 -11.82 22.21
CA ALA A 86 20.00 -12.14 21.02
C ALA A 86 18.51 -12.12 21.33
N GLY A 87 18.10 -12.78 22.42
CA GLY A 87 16.72 -12.78 22.90
C GLY A 87 16.20 -11.40 23.28
N ARG A 88 17.01 -10.57 23.95
CA ARG A 88 16.66 -9.17 24.27
C ARG A 88 16.48 -8.32 23.01
N THR A 89 17.39 -8.45 22.04
CA THR A 89 17.33 -7.71 20.78
C THR A 89 16.09 -8.08 19.97
N ALA A 90 15.82 -9.38 19.81
CA ALA A 90 14.62 -9.85 19.11
C ALA A 90 13.35 -9.32 19.77
N ARG A 91 13.26 -9.42 21.10
CA ARG A 91 12.13 -8.89 21.86
C ARG A 91 11.98 -7.38 21.70
N GLY A 92 13.09 -6.63 21.71
CA GLY A 92 13.09 -5.19 21.46
C GLY A 92 12.54 -4.82 20.08
N ILE A 93 12.82 -5.62 19.05
CA ILE A 93 12.24 -5.45 17.71
C ILE A 93 10.72 -5.67 17.74
N ILE A 94 10.25 -6.70 18.42
CA ILE A 94 8.80 -6.97 18.59
C ILE A 94 8.12 -5.82 19.35
N GLU A 95 8.72 -5.34 20.44
CA GLU A 95 8.19 -4.22 21.24
C GLU A 95 8.14 -2.92 20.43
N ALA A 96 9.17 -2.63 19.64
CA ALA A 96 9.21 -1.46 18.75
C ALA A 96 8.17 -1.54 17.63
N TRP A 97 7.96 -2.72 17.05
CA TRP A 97 6.89 -2.95 16.07
C TRP A 97 5.51 -2.79 16.70
N ALA A 98 5.26 -3.40 17.87
CA ALA A 98 3.98 -3.31 18.56
C ALA A 98 3.63 -1.86 18.91
N PHE A 99 4.62 -1.05 19.30
CA PHE A 99 4.45 0.39 19.48
C PHE A 99 4.04 1.08 18.17
N ALA A 100 4.72 0.79 17.06
CA ALA A 100 4.38 1.34 15.75
C ALA A 100 3.00 0.90 15.22
N ASP A 101 2.52 -0.30 15.57
CA ASP A 101 1.19 -0.74 15.16
C ASP A 101 0.08 -0.11 16.03
N ALA A 102 0.35 0.17 17.31
CA ALA A 102 -0.62 0.71 18.25
C ALA A 102 -0.80 2.24 18.16
N ASP A 103 0.27 3.00 17.88
CA ASP A 103 0.28 4.46 17.93
C ASP A 103 0.60 5.10 16.56
N PRO A 104 -0.32 5.88 15.96
CA PRO A 104 -0.09 6.59 14.70
C PRO A 104 1.15 7.50 14.69
N TYR A 105 1.52 8.11 15.83
CA TYR A 105 2.71 8.96 15.90
C TYR A 105 3.98 8.15 15.64
N ARG A 106 4.06 6.95 16.24
CA ARG A 106 5.19 6.05 15.97
C ARG A 106 5.08 5.41 14.59
N ALA A 107 3.89 4.98 14.19
CA ALA A 107 3.63 4.41 12.87
C ALA A 107 4.16 5.30 11.74
N ALA A 108 3.95 6.62 11.84
CA ALA A 108 4.43 7.58 10.85
C ALA A 108 5.96 7.51 10.69
N THR A 109 6.67 7.52 11.81
CA THR A 109 8.15 7.43 11.82
C THR A 109 8.64 6.05 11.37
N HIS A 110 7.95 4.98 11.77
CA HIS A 110 8.25 3.61 11.37
C HIS A 110 8.14 3.43 9.85
N ASN A 111 7.01 3.84 9.28
CA ASN A 111 6.77 3.73 7.83
C ASN A 111 7.70 4.66 7.04
N LYS A 112 8.03 5.86 7.54
CA LYS A 112 9.06 6.71 6.94
C LYS A 112 10.40 5.96 6.81
N GLY A 113 10.76 5.18 7.83
CA GLY A 113 11.96 4.32 7.80
C GLY A 113 11.96 3.35 6.62
N ILE A 114 10.82 2.70 6.37
CA ILE A 114 10.61 1.79 5.23
C ILE A 114 10.75 2.55 3.90
N MET A 115 10.09 3.71 3.79
CA MET A 115 10.07 4.50 2.57
C MET A 115 11.46 5.06 2.20
N ASN A 116 12.36 5.32 3.16
CA ASN A 116 13.75 5.68 2.84
C ASN A 116 14.44 4.66 1.92
N GLY A 117 14.16 3.36 2.10
CA GLY A 117 14.73 2.30 1.27
C GLY A 117 13.99 2.15 -0.06
N ILE A 118 12.66 2.13 -0.03
CA ILE A 118 11.83 1.96 -1.22
C ILE A 118 12.04 3.14 -2.19
N ASP A 119 11.92 4.37 -1.70
CA ASP A 119 12.02 5.57 -2.54
C ASP A 119 13.38 5.70 -3.19
N ALA A 120 14.47 5.30 -2.52
CA ALA A 120 15.80 5.31 -3.11
C ALA A 120 15.86 4.45 -4.39
N VAL A 121 15.26 3.26 -4.36
CA VAL A 121 15.19 2.36 -5.54
C VAL A 121 14.23 2.91 -6.59
N VAL A 122 13.07 3.43 -6.17
CA VAL A 122 12.07 4.03 -7.07
C VAL A 122 12.68 5.21 -7.84
N ILE A 123 13.40 6.09 -7.14
CA ILE A 123 14.12 7.22 -7.76
C ILE A 123 15.21 6.71 -8.71
N ALA A 124 16.03 5.74 -8.29
CA ALA A 124 17.13 5.21 -9.09
C ALA A 124 16.65 4.55 -10.40
N THR A 125 15.41 4.05 -10.42
CA THR A 125 14.78 3.43 -11.60
C THR A 125 13.93 4.41 -12.42
N GLY A 126 13.90 5.69 -12.06
CA GLY A 126 13.13 6.71 -12.78
C GLY A 126 11.61 6.62 -12.60
N ASN A 127 11.14 5.89 -11.59
CA ASN A 127 9.73 5.74 -11.25
C ASN A 127 9.22 6.92 -10.40
N ASP A 128 7.89 7.11 -10.37
CA ASP A 128 7.27 8.17 -9.57
C ASP A 128 7.14 7.76 -8.09
N TRP A 129 8.06 8.26 -7.25
CA TRP A 129 8.03 7.99 -5.81
C TRP A 129 6.79 8.56 -5.11
N ARG A 130 6.19 9.64 -5.61
CA ARG A 130 4.99 10.22 -4.98
C ARG A 130 3.79 9.30 -5.14
N ALA A 131 3.70 8.58 -6.26
CA ALA A 131 2.65 7.58 -6.47
C ALA A 131 2.81 6.39 -5.51
N VAL A 132 4.05 5.93 -5.31
CA VAL A 132 4.37 4.86 -4.36
C VAL A 132 4.07 5.29 -2.92
N GLU A 133 4.53 6.47 -2.50
CA GLU A 133 4.28 7.06 -1.18
C GLU A 133 2.78 7.20 -0.88
N ALA A 134 2.01 7.76 -1.83
CA ALA A 134 0.57 7.92 -1.67
C ALA A 134 -0.14 6.58 -1.48
N GLY A 135 0.24 5.56 -2.27
CA GLY A 135 -0.31 4.21 -2.15
C GLY A 135 0.06 3.55 -0.81
N ALA A 136 1.33 3.62 -0.42
CA ALA A 136 1.84 3.04 0.81
C ALA A 136 1.15 3.64 2.04
N HIS A 137 1.14 4.97 2.15
CA HIS A 137 0.57 5.66 3.30
C HIS A 137 -0.96 5.57 3.38
N ALA A 138 -1.67 5.57 2.25
CA ALA A 138 -3.11 5.32 2.24
C ALA A 138 -3.43 3.88 2.66
N TYR A 139 -2.63 2.90 2.21
CA TYR A 139 -2.80 1.50 2.59
C TYR A 139 -2.52 1.25 4.07
N ALA A 140 -1.59 2.00 4.66
CA ALA A 140 -1.31 1.96 6.10
C ALA A 140 -2.52 2.38 6.96
N ALA A 141 -3.48 3.13 6.41
CA ALA A 141 -4.69 3.60 7.10
C ALA A 141 -5.99 2.89 6.68
N ARG A 142 -5.90 1.83 5.86
CA ARG A 142 -7.06 1.17 5.23
C ARG A 142 -8.12 0.64 6.20
N ASP A 143 -7.72 0.31 7.43
CA ASP A 143 -8.58 -0.27 8.46
C ASP A 143 -9.10 0.79 9.47
N GLY A 144 -9.04 2.07 9.11
CA GLY A 144 -9.58 3.19 9.89
C GLY A 144 -8.60 3.83 10.88
N GLN A 145 -7.41 3.26 11.05
CA GLN A 145 -6.29 3.85 11.79
C GLN A 145 -5.00 3.65 11.01
N TYR A 146 -4.15 4.68 11.01
CA TYR A 146 -2.82 4.61 10.41
C TYR A 146 -1.88 3.73 11.26
N ARG A 147 -1.34 2.66 10.67
CA ARG A 147 -0.58 1.58 11.34
C ARG A 147 0.75 1.26 10.64
N SER A 148 1.53 0.33 11.20
CA SER A 148 2.74 -0.19 10.58
C SER A 148 2.42 -0.92 9.25
N LEU A 149 3.24 -0.71 8.22
CA LEU A 149 3.19 -1.48 6.98
C LEU A 149 3.79 -2.89 7.11
N THR A 150 4.55 -3.12 8.18
CA THR A 150 5.25 -4.38 8.45
C THR A 150 4.62 -5.13 9.62
N ARG A 151 4.90 -6.43 9.71
CA ARG A 151 4.63 -7.28 10.87
C ARG A 151 5.90 -7.99 11.30
N TYR A 152 6.08 -8.14 12.61
CA TYR A 152 7.18 -8.90 13.18
C TYR A 152 6.67 -9.87 14.23
N TRP A 153 7.25 -11.07 14.29
CA TRP A 153 6.95 -12.08 15.31
C TRP A 153 8.15 -13.01 15.51
N ILE A 154 8.15 -13.75 16.62
CA ILE A 154 9.11 -14.82 16.89
C ILE A 154 8.33 -16.13 16.89
N ASP A 155 8.84 -17.16 16.22
CA ASP A 155 8.22 -18.49 16.21
C ASP A 155 8.79 -19.42 17.29
N GLU A 156 8.27 -20.65 17.34
CA GLU A 156 8.71 -21.68 18.31
C GLU A 156 10.13 -22.19 18.05
N ALA A 157 10.70 -21.91 16.88
CA ALA A 157 12.05 -22.31 16.48
C ALA A 157 13.10 -21.22 16.74
N GLU A 158 12.75 -20.19 17.53
CA GLU A 158 13.62 -19.04 17.83
C GLU A 158 14.07 -18.30 16.57
N MET A 159 13.14 -18.13 15.62
CA MET A 159 13.36 -17.33 14.42
C MET A 159 12.58 -16.01 14.53
N LEU A 160 13.26 -14.90 14.27
CA LEU A 160 12.63 -13.59 14.09
C LEU A 160 12.14 -13.46 12.65
N HIS A 161 10.85 -13.28 12.49
CA HIS A 161 10.20 -13.06 11.20
C HIS A 161 9.87 -11.58 11.01
N GLY A 162 10.02 -11.10 9.78
CA GLY A 162 9.57 -9.80 9.32
C GLY A 162 8.80 -9.94 8.01
N TRP A 163 7.62 -9.32 7.92
CA TRP A 163 6.76 -9.37 6.75
C TRP A 163 6.30 -7.96 6.35
N ILE A 164 6.16 -7.71 5.05
CA ILE A 164 5.61 -6.46 4.52
C ILE A 164 4.67 -6.74 3.34
N GLU A 165 3.58 -5.98 3.27
CA GLU A 165 2.72 -5.88 2.08
C GLU A 165 2.29 -4.43 1.89
N LEU A 166 2.49 -3.91 0.68
CA LEU A 166 2.01 -2.59 0.31
C LEU A 166 1.66 -2.52 -1.20
N PRO A 167 0.83 -1.55 -1.61
CA PRO A 167 0.69 -1.19 -3.01
C PRO A 167 2.03 -0.78 -3.61
N LEU A 168 2.36 -1.31 -4.79
CA LEU A 168 3.60 -0.97 -5.48
C LEU A 168 3.34 -0.94 -7.00
N ALA A 169 3.01 0.25 -7.50
CA ALA A 169 2.78 0.51 -8.91
C ALA A 169 4.01 1.17 -9.53
N VAL A 170 4.95 0.33 -10.01
CA VAL A 170 6.15 0.74 -10.75
C VAL A 170 6.12 0.18 -12.17
N GLY A 171 7.01 0.65 -13.05
CA GLY A 171 7.25 0.09 -14.37
C GLY A 171 8.68 0.27 -14.85
#